data_AF-A0A9P1A521-F1
#
_entry.id   AF-A0A9P1A521-F1
#
_cell.length_a   1.000
_cell.length_b   1.000
_cell.length_c   1.000
_cell.angle_alpha   90.00
_cell.angle_beta   90.00
_cell.angle_gamma   90.00
#
_symmetry.space_group_name_H-M   'P 1'
#
loop_
_entity.id
_entity.type
_entity.pdbx_description
1 polymer ?
#
loop_
_entity_poly.entity_id
_entity_poly.type
_entity_poly.pdbx_seq_one_letter_code
_entity_poly.pdbx_strand_id
1 'polypeptide(L)'
;MNECGHCFVKIGEEPAILANGKVWHVNHLLCDLCNCRINDGERCVPQNGIILCGDCHIKTTRPICKGCGEFIQTNVCEALNATWHPTCFQCSVCQKPLETDFHQMPNRMCVHSDCFWDLQLRIVVCKDLPK
;
A
#
# COMPACT_ATOMS: atom_id res chain seq x y z
N MET A 1 -27.10 0.30 -29.45
CA MET A 1 -26.44 1.07 -28.37
C MET A 1 -24.96 0.71 -28.40
N ASN A 2 -24.21 1.29 -29.35
CA ASN A 2 -22.80 0.95 -29.60
C ASN A 2 -21.98 2.25 -29.65
N GLU A 3 -22.11 3.11 -28.65
CA GLU A 3 -21.38 4.39 -28.60
C GLU A 3 -20.21 4.26 -27.63
N CYS A 4 -19.07 4.82 -28.02
CA CYS A 4 -17.87 4.78 -27.19
C CYS A 4 -18.08 5.58 -25.90
N GLY A 5 -17.77 4.97 -24.76
CA GLY A 5 -17.91 5.60 -23.43
C GLY A 5 -17.10 6.88 -23.19
N HIS A 6 -16.12 7.17 -24.06
CA HIS A 6 -15.26 8.37 -23.98
C HIS A 6 -15.65 9.46 -24.99
N CYS A 7 -15.70 9.13 -26.28
CA CYS A 7 -15.96 10.11 -27.34
C CYS A 7 -17.42 10.19 -27.77
N PHE A 8 -18.29 9.30 -27.26
CA PHE A 8 -19.72 9.21 -27.60
C PHE A 8 -20.02 8.96 -29.08
N VAL A 9 -19.00 8.64 -29.88
CA VAL A 9 -19.15 8.27 -31.30
C VAL A 9 -19.53 6.80 -31.40
N LYS A 10 -20.36 6.46 -32.40
CA LYS A 10 -20.68 5.07 -32.71
C LYS A 10 -19.41 4.29 -33.06
N ILE A 11 -19.28 3.15 -32.42
CA ILE A 11 -18.31 2.13 -32.77
C ILE A 11 -18.83 1.47 -34.04
N GLY A 12 -18.11 1.68 -35.15
CA GLY A 12 -18.41 1.08 -36.44
C GLY A 12 -18.04 -0.40 -36.49
N GLU A 13 -17.43 -0.84 -37.58
CA GLU A 13 -16.87 -2.20 -37.72
C GLU A 13 -15.46 -2.33 -37.12
N GLU A 14 -14.94 -1.25 -36.53
CA GLU A 14 -13.62 -1.23 -35.90
C GLU A 14 -13.60 -2.07 -34.61
N PRO A 15 -12.45 -2.69 -34.28
CA PRO A 15 -12.31 -3.42 -33.03
C PRO A 15 -12.57 -2.50 -31.84
N ALA A 16 -13.31 -3.03 -30.87
CA ALA A 16 -13.73 -2.32 -29.67
C ALA A 16 -13.63 -3.21 -28.44
N ILE A 17 -13.52 -2.55 -27.29
CA ILE A 17 -13.35 -3.19 -25.99
C ILE A 17 -14.65 -3.04 -25.21
N LEU A 18 -15.14 -4.16 -24.66
CA LEU A 18 -16.26 -4.15 -23.73
C LEU A 18 -15.72 -4.09 -22.30
N ALA A 19 -15.92 -2.96 -21.64
CA ALA A 19 -15.43 -2.73 -20.29
C ALA A 19 -16.49 -2.04 -19.43
N ASN A 20 -16.75 -2.59 -18.24
CA ASN A 20 -17.73 -2.07 -17.27
C ASN A 20 -19.13 -1.83 -17.86
N GLY A 21 -19.60 -2.73 -18.73
CA GLY A 21 -20.92 -2.64 -19.37
C GLY A 21 -21.04 -1.57 -20.46
N LYS A 22 -19.94 -0.94 -20.87
CA LYS A 22 -19.87 0.00 -21.99
C LYS A 22 -18.86 -0.46 -23.04
N VAL A 23 -19.06 -0.04 -24.29
CA VAL A 23 -18.12 -0.27 -25.37
C VAL A 23 -17.18 0.94 -25.52
N TRP A 24 -15.92 0.67 -25.87
CA TRP A 24 -14.87 1.67 -25.98
C TRP A 24 -14.05 1.40 -27.24
N HIS A 25 -13.61 2.45 -27.93
CA HIS A 25 -12.56 2.28 -28.93
C HIS A 25 -11.28 1.79 -28.24
N VAL A 26 -10.49 0.96 -28.91
CA VAL A 26 -9.23 0.40 -28.39
C VAL A 26 -8.27 1.50 -27.89
N ASN A 27 -8.32 2.69 -28.51
CA ASN A 27 -7.46 3.82 -28.13
C ASN A 27 -8.05 4.74 -27.06
N HIS A 28 -9.32 4.55 -26.66
CA HIS A 28 -10.03 5.43 -25.73
C HIS A 28 -10.21 4.84 -24.33
N LEU A 29 -9.89 3.57 -24.12
CA LEU A 29 -9.86 2.97 -22.78
C LEU A 29 -8.46 3.13 -22.18
N LEU A 30 -8.22 4.30 -21.59
CA LEU A 30 -6.96 4.67 -20.95
C LEU A 30 -7.17 4.81 -19.44
N CYS A 31 -6.14 4.49 -18.67
CA CYS A 31 -6.12 4.78 -17.25
C CYS A 31 -5.79 6.25 -17.00
N ASP A 32 -6.63 6.96 -16.25
CA ASP A 32 -6.46 8.40 -15.96
C ASP A 32 -5.21 8.75 -15.13
N LEU A 33 -4.57 7.76 -14.49
CA LEU A 33 -3.35 7.97 -13.68
C LEU A 33 -2.04 7.71 -14.44
N CYS A 34 -1.93 6.58 -15.13
CA CYS A 34 -0.72 6.21 -15.90
C CYS A 34 -0.81 6.58 -17.38
N ASN A 35 -2.00 6.93 -17.87
CA ASN A 35 -2.35 7.05 -19.29
C ASN A 35 -2.06 5.79 -20.12
N CYS A 36 -1.92 4.63 -19.45
CA CYS A 36 -1.65 3.35 -20.09
C CYS A 36 -2.94 2.78 -20.70
N ARG A 37 -2.80 2.15 -21.88
CA ARG A 37 -3.90 1.47 -22.57
C ARG A 37 -4.31 0.24 -21.79
N ILE A 38 -5.61 0.09 -21.59
CA ILE A 38 -6.21 -1.10 -20.98
C ILE A 38 -6.75 -1.94 -22.14
N ASN A 39 -6.21 -3.14 -22.30
CA ASN A 39 -6.58 -4.05 -23.38
C ASN A 39 -7.86 -4.82 -23.08
N ASP A 40 -8.41 -5.49 -24.09
CA ASP A 40 -9.56 -6.36 -23.91
C ASP A 40 -9.26 -7.49 -22.91
N GLY A 41 -10.19 -7.71 -21.97
CA GLY A 41 -10.02 -8.64 -20.85
C GLY A 41 -9.12 -8.17 -19.71
N GLU A 42 -8.43 -7.03 -19.81
CA GLU A 42 -7.65 -6.48 -18.70
C GLU A 42 -8.53 -5.83 -17.63
N ARG A 43 -8.06 -5.86 -16.38
CA ARG A 43 -8.76 -5.24 -15.25
C ARG A 43 -8.76 -3.72 -15.40
N CYS A 44 -9.95 -3.14 -15.53
CA CYS A 44 -10.21 -1.71 -15.37
C CYS A 44 -11.21 -1.47 -14.24
N VAL A 45 -10.97 -0.47 -13.41
CA VAL A 45 -11.83 -0.15 -12.28
C VAL A 45 -12.29 1.31 -12.41
N PRO A 46 -13.60 1.56 -12.56
CA PRO A 46 -14.14 2.91 -12.53
C PRO A 46 -14.23 3.35 -11.06
N GLN A 47 -13.60 4.48 -10.72
CA GLN A 47 -13.56 5.01 -9.36
C GLN A 47 -13.76 6.53 -9.42
N ASN A 48 -14.79 7.06 -8.75
CA ASN A 48 -15.08 8.51 -8.70
C ASN A 48 -15.13 9.22 -10.07
N GLY A 49 -15.60 8.54 -11.12
CA GLY A 49 -15.71 9.11 -12.47
C GLY A 49 -14.43 9.04 -13.30
N ILE A 50 -13.33 8.50 -12.77
CA ILE A 50 -12.11 8.16 -13.52
C ILE A 50 -12.01 6.64 -13.72
N ILE A 51 -11.30 6.20 -14.75
CA ILE A 51 -10.96 4.81 -15.03
C ILE A 51 -9.52 4.56 -14.63
N LEU A 52 -9.30 3.55 -13.80
CA LEU A 52 -7.98 3.11 -13.37
C LEU A 52 -7.66 1.74 -13.96
N CYS A 53 -6.42 1.53 -14.42
CA CYS A 53 -5.93 0.18 -14.68
C CYS A 53 -5.78 -0.59 -13.36
N GLY A 54 -5.73 -1.93 -13.44
CA GLY A 54 -5.59 -2.79 -12.26
C GLY A 54 -4.45 -2.36 -11.32
N ASP A 55 -3.29 -2.03 -11.86
CA ASP A 55 -2.13 -1.62 -11.06
C ASP A 55 -2.33 -0.27 -10.36
N CYS A 56 -2.89 0.71 -11.07
CA CYS A 56 -3.14 2.04 -10.50
C CYS A 56 -4.22 1.98 -9.43
N HIS A 57 -5.29 1.20 -9.67
CA HIS A 57 -6.32 0.97 -8.67
C HIS A 57 -5.73 0.33 -7.39
N ILE A 58 -4.91 -0.70 -7.55
CA ILE A 58 -4.21 -1.36 -6.43
C ILE A 58 -3.32 -0.36 -5.68
N LYS A 59 -2.56 0.49 -6.38
CA LYS A 59 -1.72 1.51 -5.73
C LYS A 59 -2.54 2.52 -4.93
N THR A 60 -3.67 2.99 -5.47
CA THR A 60 -4.52 3.97 -4.77
C THR A 60 -5.30 3.41 -3.59
N THR A 61 -5.50 2.09 -3.55
CA THR A 61 -6.26 1.41 -2.48
C THR A 61 -5.37 0.77 -1.41
N ARG A 62 -4.08 0.59 -1.69
CA ARG A 62 -3.15 -0.04 -0.75
C ARG A 62 -2.77 0.90 0.40
N PRO A 63 -2.73 0.39 1.65
CA PRO A 63 -2.23 1.16 2.78
C PRO A 63 -0.74 1.47 2.60
N ILE A 64 -0.32 2.66 3.05
CA ILE A 64 1.06 3.13 3.01
C ILE A 64 1.73 2.81 4.35
N CYS A 65 2.87 2.13 4.31
CA CYS A 65 3.65 1.82 5.49
C CYS A 65 4.19 3.11 6.14
N LYS A 66 3.90 3.31 7.43
CA LYS A 66 4.37 4.48 8.17
C LYS A 66 5.90 4.51 8.37
N GLY A 67 6.55 3.35 8.31
CA GLY A 67 7.99 3.21 8.53
C GLY A 67 8.85 3.60 7.33
N CYS A 68 8.51 3.11 6.13
CA CYS A 68 9.28 3.36 4.91
C CYS A 68 8.59 4.32 3.92
N GLY A 69 7.28 4.57 4.06
CA GLY A 69 6.51 5.40 3.12
C GLY A 69 6.07 4.69 1.84
N GLU A 70 6.30 3.37 1.71
CA GLU A 70 5.89 2.59 0.53
C GLU A 70 4.58 1.83 0.72
N PHE A 71 3.92 1.48 -0.38
CA PHE A 71 2.68 0.71 -0.37
C PHE A 71 2.89 -0.72 0.16
N ILE A 72 1.96 -1.19 1.00
CA ILE A 72 1.95 -2.55 1.53
C ILE A 72 1.24 -3.47 0.52
N GLN A 73 1.95 -4.48 0.01
CA GLN A 73 1.44 -5.30 -1.10
C GLN A 73 0.56 -6.49 -0.67
N THR A 74 0.88 -7.10 0.47
CA THR A 74 0.29 -8.37 0.91
C THR A 74 -0.07 -8.32 2.40
N ASN A 75 0.93 -8.44 3.26
CA ASN A 75 0.76 -8.56 4.69
C ASN A 75 0.84 -7.17 5.32
N VAL A 76 -0.20 -6.82 6.08
CA VAL A 76 -0.28 -5.58 6.85
C VAL A 76 -0.14 -5.90 8.33
N CYS A 77 0.66 -5.10 9.02
CA CYS A 77 0.66 -5.03 10.48
C CYS A 77 -0.01 -3.72 10.87
N GLU A 78 -1.11 -3.80 11.62
CA GLU A 78 -1.80 -2.64 12.17
C GLU A 78 -1.33 -2.43 13.60
N ALA A 79 -0.63 -1.32 13.84
CA ALA A 79 -0.10 -0.97 15.14
C ALA A 79 -0.01 0.54 15.28
N LEU A 80 -0.27 1.05 16.50
CA LEU A 80 -0.21 2.49 16.81
C LEU A 80 -1.12 3.36 15.91
N ASN A 81 -2.31 2.85 15.55
CA ASN A 81 -3.25 3.51 14.62
C ASN A 81 -2.66 3.79 13.23
N ALA A 82 -1.66 3.00 12.83
CA ALA A 82 -1.03 3.09 11.52
C ALA A 82 -0.77 1.69 10.95
N THR A 83 -0.54 1.64 9.64
CA THR A 83 -0.20 0.40 8.93
C THR A 83 1.30 0.35 8.65
N TRP A 84 1.85 -0.85 8.76
CA TRP A 84 3.28 -1.11 8.62
C TRP A 84 3.50 -2.39 7.83
N HIS A 85 4.63 -2.46 7.11
CA HIS A 85 5.12 -3.76 6.64
C HIS A 85 5.53 -4.61 7.86
N PRO A 86 5.34 -5.94 7.84
CA PRO A 86 5.83 -6.83 8.89
C PRO A 86 7.34 -6.71 9.13
N THR A 87 8.10 -6.36 8.09
CA THR A 87 9.54 -6.09 8.15
C THR A 87 9.88 -4.70 8.68
N CYS A 88 8.96 -3.73 8.58
CA CYS A 88 9.18 -2.38 9.11
C CYS A 88 8.76 -2.27 10.57
N PHE A 89 7.84 -3.12 11.03
CA PHE A 89 7.39 -3.16 12.42
C PHE A 89 8.31 -4.04 13.28
N GLN A 90 9.52 -3.53 13.52
CA GLN A 90 10.57 -4.24 14.25
C GLN A 90 11.12 -3.44 15.42
N CYS A 91 11.67 -4.15 16.39
CA CYS A 91 12.30 -3.55 17.56
C CYS A 91 13.52 -2.74 17.15
N SER A 92 13.56 -1.46 17.54
CA SER A 92 14.70 -0.58 17.22
C SER A 92 16.03 -1.02 17.84
N VAL A 93 16.01 -1.88 18.87
CA VAL A 93 17.19 -2.41 19.54
C VAL A 93 17.70 -3.68 18.88
N CYS A 94 16.85 -4.69 18.75
CA CYS A 94 17.27 -6.02 18.29
C CYS A 94 16.93 -6.30 16.82
N GLN A 95 16.21 -5.40 16.15
CA GLN A 95 15.78 -5.50 14.75
C GLN A 95 14.93 -6.75 14.43
N LYS A 96 14.33 -7.38 15.45
CA LYS A 96 13.40 -8.49 15.28
C LYS A 96 11.95 -7.98 15.19
N PRO A 97 11.05 -8.68 14.49
CA PRO A 97 9.64 -8.32 14.38
C PRO A 97 8.97 -8.13 15.75
N LEU A 98 8.09 -7.14 15.85
CA LEU A 98 7.23 -6.93 17.01
C LEU A 98 5.90 -7.63 16.76
N GLU A 99 5.45 -8.46 17.69
CA GLU A 99 4.23 -9.28 17.50
C GLU A 99 3.02 -8.68 18.22
N THR A 100 3.08 -8.61 19.55
CA THR A 100 1.95 -8.18 20.40
C THR A 100 2.39 -7.28 21.54
N ASP A 101 3.43 -7.65 22.28
CA ASP A 101 3.94 -6.87 23.40
C ASP A 101 5.15 -6.03 23.01
N PHE A 102 4.94 -4.71 22.99
CA PHE A 102 5.97 -3.72 22.68
C PHE A 102 5.74 -2.42 23.45
N HIS A 103 6.83 -1.72 23.74
CA HIS A 103 6.82 -0.38 24.32
C HIS A 103 7.18 0.66 23.26
N GLN A 104 6.46 1.78 23.27
CA GLN A 104 6.79 2.94 22.44
C GLN A 104 7.72 3.88 23.20
N MET A 105 8.88 4.17 22.60
CA MET A 105 9.85 5.15 23.12
C MET A 105 9.45 6.59 22.73
N PRO A 106 9.98 7.62 23.43
CA PRO A 106 9.63 9.03 23.19
C PRO A 106 9.88 9.52 21.76
N ASN A 107 10.82 8.90 21.04
CA ASN A 107 11.12 9.18 19.63
C ASN A 107 10.21 8.42 18.64
N ARG A 108 9.11 7.85 19.12
CA ARG A 108 8.16 7.01 18.36
C ARG A 108 8.74 5.70 17.84
N MET A 109 9.92 5.29 18.30
CA MET A 109 10.45 3.95 18.01
C MET A 109 9.79 2.91 18.90
N CYS A 110 9.54 1.73 18.35
CA CYS A 110 8.98 0.61 19.11
C CYS A 110 10.09 -0.37 19.50
N VAL A 111 9.98 -0.96 20.68
CA VAL A 111 10.91 -1.96 21.21
C VAL A 111 10.15 -3.10 21.89
N HIS A 112 10.68 -4.31 21.89
CA HIS A 112 10.15 -5.40 22.74
C HIS A 112 10.16 -4.97 24.20
N SER A 113 9.23 -5.50 25.00
CA SER A 113 9.21 -5.29 26.45
C SER A 113 10.54 -5.66 27.11
N ASP A 114 11.13 -6.79 26.74
CA ASP A 114 12.45 -7.21 27.24
C ASP A 114 13.55 -6.20 26.86
N CYS A 115 13.56 -5.73 25.61
CA CYS A 115 14.51 -4.72 25.14
C CYS A 115 14.32 -3.37 25.84
N PHE A 116 13.08 -3.02 26.22
CA PHE A 116 12.78 -1.82 26.98
C PHE A 116 13.36 -1.90 28.40
N TRP A 117 13.14 -3.03 29.10
CA TRP A 117 13.68 -3.25 30.43
C TRP A 117 15.20 -3.39 30.42
N ASP A 118 15.80 -4.03 29.40
CA ASP A 118 17.25 -4.09 29.24
C ASP A 118 17.88 -2.71 29.05
N LEU A 119 17.23 -1.79 28.32
CA LEU A 119 17.69 -0.40 28.20
C LEU A 119 17.56 0.38 29.52
N GLN A 120 16.48 0.16 30.27
CA GLN A 120 16.28 0.75 31.60
C GLN A 120 17.33 0.21 32.59
N LEU A 121 17.63 -1.09 32.53
CA LEU A 121 18.67 -1.73 33.33
C LEU A 121 20.07 -1.30 32.90
N ARG A 122 20.34 -0.97 31.63
CA ARG A 122 21.61 -0.35 31.22
C ARG A 122 21.85 1.04 31.80
N ILE A 123 20.80 1.78 32.18
CA ILE A 123 20.95 3.04 32.93
C ILE A 123 21.29 2.76 34.41
N VAL A 124 20.91 1.59 34.96
CA VAL A 124 21.20 1.20 36.35
C VAL A 124 22.50 0.37 36.48
N VAL A 125 22.91 -0.35 35.43
CA VAL A 125 24.07 -1.27 35.41
C VAL A 125 25.32 -0.62 34.77
N CYS A 126 25.38 0.72 34.73
CA CYS A 126 26.62 1.47 34.47
C CYS A 126 27.19 2.11 35.75
N LYS A 127 26.87 1.58 36.94
CA LYS A 127 27.56 1.99 38.18
C LYS A 127 28.44 0.95 38.85
N ASP A 128 28.44 -0.32 38.45
CA ASP A 128 29.35 -1.30 39.05
C ASP A 128 29.85 -2.34 38.03
N LEU A 129 30.94 -1.98 37.35
CA LEU A 129 31.94 -2.97 36.95
C LEU A 129 33.06 -2.93 37.99
N PRO A 130 33.12 -3.92 38.88
CA PRO A 130 34.39 -4.63 39.02
C PRO A 130 34.21 -6.13 39.24
N LYS A 131 35.06 -6.93 38.58
CA LYS A 131 35.96 -7.88 39.25
C LYS A 131 37.26 -7.94 38.48
#